data_AF-A0A258V4V9-F1
#
_entry.id   AF-A0A258V4V9-F1
#
_cell.length_a   1.000
_cell.length_b   1.000
_cell.length_c   1.000
_cell.angle_alpha   90.00
_cell.angle_beta   90.00
_cell.angle_gamma   90.00
#
_symmetry.space_group_name_H-M   'P 1'
#
loop_
_entity.id
_entity.type
_entity.pdbx_description
1 polymer ?
#
loop_
_entity_poly.entity_id
_entity_poly.type
_entity_poly.pdbx_seq_one_letter_code
_entity_poly.pdbx_strand_id
1 'polypeptide(L)'
;MKAFFLSLVSFTVLDFLWFKFVVKDFNLKELAEIGRIKDGEFDLILVPAVGTYFLMALAMALFVAPGFSENDEWWKTFLLSAGMGLIIYGIFDLTNFAILKNYPIKFMMADMAWGTFVFGLVGCLVRWVLFIRA
;
A
#
# COMPACT_ATOMS: atom_id res chain seq x y z
N MET A 1 3.07 18.42 5.13
CA MET A 1 4.24 18.43 4.20
C MET A 1 5.21 17.28 4.49
N LYS A 2 5.85 17.22 5.68
CA LYS A 2 6.79 16.12 6.01
C LYS A 2 6.19 14.72 5.89
N ALA A 3 5.02 14.50 6.50
CA ALA A 3 4.30 13.22 6.45
C ALA A 3 4.01 12.77 5.01
N PHE A 4 3.57 13.68 4.15
CA PHE A 4 3.26 13.38 2.74
C PHE A 4 4.48 12.87 1.97
N PHE A 5 5.57 13.63 1.92
CA PHE A 5 6.75 13.24 1.14
C PHE A 5 7.42 11.97 1.68
N LEU A 6 7.47 11.83 3.01
CA LEU A 6 8.01 10.62 3.62
C LEU A 6 7.16 9.39 3.29
N SER A 7 5.83 9.54 3.33
CA SER A 7 4.91 8.45 2.95
C SER A 7 5.07 8.10 1.48
N LEU A 8 5.11 9.10 0.60
CA LEU A 8 5.27 8.90 -0.84
C LEU A 8 6.53 8.07 -1.15
N VAL A 9 7.68 8.50 -0.62
CA VAL A 9 8.94 7.77 -0.80
C VAL A 9 8.89 6.38 -0.16
N SER A 10 8.36 6.27 1.06
CA SER A 10 8.34 4.99 1.78
C SER A 10 7.44 3.96 1.11
N PHE A 11 6.23 4.35 0.68
CA PHE A 11 5.33 3.47 -0.05
C PHE A 11 5.98 3.01 -1.36
N THR A 12 6.53 3.93 -2.15
CA THR A 12 7.18 3.57 -3.40
C THR A 12 8.34 2.57 -3.18
N VAL A 13 9.22 2.82 -2.21
CA VAL A 13 10.37 1.94 -1.93
C VAL A 13 9.92 0.56 -1.42
N LEU A 14 8.99 0.51 -0.47
CA LEU A 14 8.51 -0.75 0.07
C LEU A 14 7.75 -1.57 -0.97
N ASP A 15 6.99 -0.93 -1.84
CA ASP A 15 6.22 -1.61 -2.87
C ASP A 15 7.12 -2.18 -3.98
N PHE A 16 8.24 -1.52 -4.30
CA PHE A 16 9.28 -2.13 -5.14
C PHE A 16 9.82 -3.45 -4.55
N LEU A 17 9.90 -3.57 -3.22
CA LEU A 17 10.29 -4.83 -2.57
C LEU A 17 9.19 -5.88 -2.72
N TRP A 18 7.93 -5.51 -2.54
CA TRP A 18 6.78 -6.41 -2.77
C TRP A 18 6.77 -6.99 -4.17
N PHE A 19 6.93 -6.12 -5.19
CA PHE A 19 6.96 -6.55 -6.58
C PHE A 19 8.10 -7.52 -6.87
N LYS A 20 9.28 -7.26 -6.31
CA LYS A 20 10.47 -8.06 -6.53
C LYS A 20 10.39 -9.44 -5.87
N PHE A 21 9.84 -9.53 -4.65
CA PHE A 21 9.93 -10.74 -3.83
C PHE A 21 8.66 -11.58 -3.78
N VAL A 22 7.49 -10.97 -3.91
CA VAL A 22 6.22 -11.68 -3.74
C VAL A 22 5.50 -11.77 -5.07
N VAL A 23 5.33 -10.65 -5.75
CA VAL A 23 4.55 -10.61 -6.98
C VAL A 23 5.19 -11.46 -8.08
N LYS A 24 6.53 -11.51 -8.17
CA LYS A 24 7.27 -12.32 -9.15
C LYS A 24 6.79 -13.78 -9.27
N ASP A 25 6.35 -14.39 -8.16
CA ASP A 25 5.90 -15.79 -8.14
C ASP A 25 4.40 -15.96 -8.46
N PHE A 26 3.57 -14.93 -8.20
CA PHE A 26 2.13 -14.94 -8.50
C PHE A 26 1.81 -14.43 -9.93
N ASN A 27 2.62 -13.52 -10.48
CA ASN A 27 2.18 -12.54 -11.49
C ASN A 27 1.79 -13.11 -12.85
N LEU A 28 2.59 -14.02 -13.42
CA LEU A 28 2.49 -14.27 -14.86
C LEU A 28 1.51 -15.38 -15.25
N LYS A 29 1.14 -16.25 -14.32
CA LYS A 29 0.21 -17.35 -14.63
C LYS A 29 -1.20 -17.06 -14.16
N GLU A 30 -1.35 -16.47 -12.97
CA GLU A 30 -2.68 -16.27 -12.38
C GLU A 30 -3.33 -14.95 -12.81
N LEU A 31 -2.53 -13.90 -13.04
CA LEU A 31 -3.05 -12.60 -13.45
C LEU A 31 -3.01 -12.36 -14.97
N ALA A 32 -2.46 -13.28 -15.76
CA ALA A 32 -2.32 -13.07 -17.21
C ALA A 32 -3.63 -12.98 -17.99
N GLU A 33 -4.69 -13.61 -17.51
CA GLU A 33 -6.01 -13.55 -18.17
C GLU A 33 -6.69 -12.19 -18.00
N ILE A 34 -6.31 -11.41 -16.97
CA ILE A 34 -6.96 -10.15 -16.58
C ILE A 34 -6.03 -8.93 -16.57
N GLY A 35 -4.73 -9.16 -16.50
CA GLY A 35 -3.70 -8.14 -16.42
C GLY A 35 -3.28 -7.59 -17.79
N ARG A 36 -2.78 -6.36 -17.79
CA ARG A 36 -2.13 -5.78 -18.97
C ARG A 36 -0.75 -6.40 -19.12
N ILE A 37 -0.63 -7.47 -19.90
CA ILE A 37 0.64 -8.13 -20.19
C ILE A 37 1.02 -7.93 -21.66
N LYS A 38 2.26 -7.48 -21.88
CA LYS A 38 2.86 -7.34 -23.20
C LYS A 38 4.27 -7.94 -23.14
N ASP A 39 4.59 -8.79 -24.10
CA ASP A 39 5.92 -9.44 -24.22
C ASP A 39 6.38 -10.21 -22.94
N GLY A 40 5.42 -10.72 -22.16
CA GLY A 40 5.71 -11.45 -20.92
C GLY A 40 5.98 -10.56 -19.70
N GLU A 41 5.73 -9.26 -19.80
CA GLU A 41 5.88 -8.28 -18.72
C GLU A 41 4.60 -7.45 -18.54
N PHE A 42 4.45 -6.81 -17.38
CA PHE A 42 3.33 -5.91 -17.14
C PHE A 42 3.50 -4.60 -17.94
N ASP A 43 2.53 -4.31 -18.80
CA ASP A 43 2.40 -3.04 -19.53
C ASP A 43 1.76 -1.99 -18.61
N LEU A 44 2.57 -1.50 -17.67
CA LEU A 44 2.17 -0.52 -16.66
C LEU A 44 1.85 0.83 -17.29
N ILE A 45 0.62 1.32 -17.08
CA ILE A 45 0.29 2.71 -17.36
C ILE A 45 0.82 3.56 -16.20
N LEU A 46 1.85 4.36 -16.45
CA LEU A 46 2.55 5.11 -15.39
C LEU A 46 1.66 6.11 -14.65
N VAL A 47 0.73 6.77 -15.35
CA VAL A 47 -0.14 7.80 -14.76
C VAL A 47 -0.98 7.27 -13.59
N PRO A 48 -1.82 6.21 -13.74
CA PRO A 48 -2.56 5.65 -12.62
C PRO A 48 -1.64 5.04 -11.55
N ALA A 49 -0.50 4.45 -11.91
CA ALA A 49 0.46 3.92 -10.94
C ALA A 49 1.00 5.03 -10.01
N VAL A 50 1.43 6.15 -10.57
CA VAL A 50 1.86 7.33 -9.80
C VAL A 50 0.69 7.90 -9.00
N GLY A 51 -0.51 7.91 -9.59
CA GLY A 51 -1.74 8.32 -8.91
C GLY A 51 -2.01 7.53 -7.63
N THR A 52 -1.82 6.21 -7.65
CA THR A 52 -1.99 5.34 -6.48
C THR A 52 -1.06 5.75 -5.33
N TYR A 53 0.25 5.89 -5.58
CA TYR A 53 1.19 6.28 -4.52
C TYR A 53 0.92 7.69 -4.00
N PHE A 54 0.51 8.62 -4.87
CA PHE A 54 0.11 9.96 -4.47
C PHE A 54 -1.11 9.94 -3.53
N LEU A 55 -2.14 9.15 -3.87
CA LEU A 55 -3.34 8.98 -3.05
C LEU A 55 -3.02 8.30 -1.71
N MET A 56 -2.15 7.28 -1.69
CA MET A 56 -1.69 6.65 -0.44
C MET A 56 -0.96 7.66 0.47
N ALA A 57 -0.09 8.48 -0.11
CA ALA A 57 0.61 9.54 0.62
C ALA A 57 -0.34 10.62 1.16
N LEU A 58 -1.36 10.99 0.38
CA LEU A 58 -2.44 11.87 0.86
C LEU A 58 -3.24 11.23 1.98
N ALA A 59 -3.58 9.94 1.85
CA ALA A 59 -4.33 9.21 2.87
C ALA A 59 -3.60 9.25 4.22
N MET A 60 -2.30 8.95 4.20
CA MET A 60 -1.44 9.04 5.37
C MET A 60 -1.35 10.47 5.91
N ALA A 61 -1.10 11.46 5.05
CA ALA A 61 -0.86 12.84 5.49
C ALA A 61 -2.10 13.56 6.01
N LEU A 62 -3.29 13.28 5.44
CA LEU A 62 -4.52 14.02 5.72
C LEU A 62 -5.45 13.32 6.70
N PHE A 63 -5.44 11.99 6.76
CA PHE A 63 -6.40 11.23 7.58
C PHE A 63 -5.76 10.43 8.70
N VAL A 64 -4.53 9.94 8.51
CA VAL A 64 -3.87 9.08 9.50
C VAL A 64 -2.96 9.89 10.43
N ALA A 65 -1.98 10.59 9.86
CA ALA A 65 -0.97 11.33 10.61
C ALA A 65 -1.53 12.41 11.56
N PRO A 66 -2.64 13.12 11.26
CA PRO A 66 -3.24 14.05 12.23
C PRO A 66 -3.73 13.39 13.52
N GLY A 67 -3.96 12.07 13.50
CA GLY A 67 -4.33 11.29 14.70
C GLY A 67 -3.14 10.84 15.53
N PHE A 68 -1.90 11.18 15.19
CA PHE A 68 -0.72 10.76 15.94
C PHE A 68 -0.43 11.68 17.13
N SER A 69 -0.10 11.07 18.26
CA SER A 69 0.42 11.74 19.45
C SER A 69 1.82 11.25 19.80
N GLU A 70 2.65 12.15 20.33
CA GLU A 70 3.97 11.82 20.87
C GLU A 70 3.86 10.89 22.08
N ASN A 71 2.81 11.05 22.89
CA ASN A 71 2.57 10.24 24.08
C ASN A 71 1.86 8.91 23.78
N ASP A 72 1.45 8.66 22.54
CA ASP A 72 0.81 7.39 22.19
C ASP A 72 1.83 6.27 22.04
N GLU A 73 1.42 5.09 22.49
CA GLU A 73 2.14 3.84 22.25
C GLU A 73 2.26 3.53 20.75
N TRP A 74 3.41 3.00 20.33
CA TRP A 74 3.69 2.67 18.94
C TRP A 74 2.67 1.74 18.29
N TRP A 75 2.10 0.80 19.07
CA TRP A 75 1.10 -0.13 18.56
C TRP A 75 -0.19 0.58 18.13
N LYS A 76 -0.57 1.70 18.78
CA LYS A 76 -1.76 2.48 18.38
C LYS A 76 -1.55 3.12 17.02
N THR A 77 -0.37 3.72 16.81
CA THR A 77 0.03 4.30 15.51
C THR A 77 0.05 3.24 14.42
N PHE A 78 0.62 2.08 14.73
CA PHE A 78 0.64 0.96 13.80
C PHE A 78 -0.80 0.54 13.43
N LEU A 79 -1.68 0.32 14.42
CA LEU A 79 -3.05 -0.12 14.17
C LEU A 79 -3.89 0.91 13.42
N LEU A 80 -3.79 2.20 13.77
CA LEU A 80 -4.51 3.26 13.06
C LEU A 80 -4.11 3.30 11.59
N SER A 81 -2.81 3.22 11.33
CA SER A 81 -2.27 3.24 9.98
C SER A 81 -2.59 1.97 9.22
N ALA A 82 -2.40 0.80 9.85
CA ALA A 82 -2.73 -0.51 9.28
C ALA A 82 -4.21 -0.62 8.92
N GLY A 83 -5.11 -0.05 9.74
CA GLY A 83 -6.53 0.04 9.43
C GLY A 83 -6.80 0.81 8.12
N MET A 84 -6.10 1.93 7.89
CA MET A 84 -6.18 2.65 6.62
C MET A 84 -5.68 1.80 5.44
N GLY A 85 -4.58 1.06 5.63
CA GLY A 85 -4.07 0.12 4.62
C GLY A 85 -5.09 -0.96 4.27
N LEU A 86 -5.70 -1.59 5.29
CA LEU A 86 -6.74 -2.59 5.11
C LEU A 86 -7.95 -2.03 4.36
N ILE A 87 -8.36 -0.78 4.64
CA ILE A 87 -9.47 -0.14 3.93
C ILE A 87 -9.13 0.06 2.45
N ILE A 88 -7.97 0.64 2.15
CA ILE A 88 -7.57 0.96 0.77
C ILE A 88 -7.41 -0.31 -0.06
N TYR A 89 -6.58 -1.25 0.42
CA TYR A 89 -6.32 -2.49 -0.29
C TYR A 89 -7.55 -3.40 -0.29
N GLY A 90 -8.30 -3.45 0.81
CA GLY A 90 -9.55 -4.20 0.87
C GLY A 90 -10.58 -3.69 -0.12
N ILE A 91 -10.78 -2.37 -0.26
CA ILE A 91 -11.69 -1.83 -1.28
C ILE A 91 -11.20 -2.21 -2.68
N PHE A 92 -9.90 -2.07 -2.96
CA PHE A 92 -9.34 -2.41 -4.27
C PHE A 92 -9.53 -3.89 -4.61
N ASP A 93 -9.07 -4.78 -3.74
CA ASP A 93 -9.10 -6.22 -3.99
C ASP A 93 -10.51 -6.80 -3.98
N LEU A 94 -11.36 -6.42 -3.02
CA LEU A 94 -12.74 -6.91 -2.97
C LEU A 94 -13.54 -6.43 -4.18
N THR A 95 -13.30 -5.21 -4.66
CA THR A 95 -13.91 -4.71 -5.89
C THR A 95 -13.45 -5.54 -7.10
N ASN A 96 -12.15 -5.78 -7.22
CA ASN A 96 -11.61 -6.60 -8.31
C ASN A 96 -12.13 -8.04 -8.25
N PHE A 97 -12.19 -8.65 -7.06
CA PHE A 97 -12.77 -9.98 -6.88
C PHE A 97 -14.25 -10.04 -7.26
N ALA A 98 -14.99 -8.95 -7.07
CA ALA A 98 -16.40 -8.87 -7.45
C ALA A 98 -16.64 -8.71 -8.96
N ILE A 99 -15.73 -8.04 -9.69
CA ILE A 99 -15.95 -7.68 -11.12
C ILE A 99 -15.08 -8.46 -12.11
N LEU A 100 -13.91 -8.96 -11.70
CA LEU A 100 -12.97 -9.67 -12.57
C LEU A 100 -13.17 -11.17 -12.45
N LYS A 101 -13.25 -11.85 -13.60
CA LYS A 101 -13.30 -13.31 -13.66
C LYS A 101 -11.95 -13.89 -13.24
N ASN A 102 -11.96 -14.95 -12.44
CA ASN A 102 -10.77 -15.69 -11.99
C ASN A 102 -9.76 -14.84 -11.18
N TYR A 103 -10.19 -13.78 -10.48
CA TYR A 103 -9.28 -13.02 -9.61
C TYR A 103 -8.73 -13.93 -8.47
N PRO A 104 -7.40 -14.09 -8.33
CA PRO A 104 -6.86 -15.11 -7.43
C PRO A 104 -7.04 -14.73 -5.96
N ILE A 105 -7.80 -15.53 -5.21
CA ILE A 105 -8.07 -15.31 -3.77
C ILE A 105 -6.76 -15.24 -2.97
N LYS A 106 -5.77 -16.06 -3.32
CA LYS A 106 -4.45 -16.04 -2.64
C LYS A 106 -3.74 -14.71 -2.84
N PHE A 107 -3.78 -14.17 -4.06
CA PHE A 107 -3.22 -12.85 -4.36
C PHE A 107 -3.94 -11.76 -3.58
N MET A 108 -5.27 -11.72 -3.64
CA MET A 108 -6.11 -10.81 -2.84
C MET A 108 -5.70 -10.80 -1.36
N MET A 109 -5.67 -11.97 -0.73
CA MET A 109 -5.37 -12.05 0.71
C MET A 109 -3.94 -11.60 1.02
N ALA A 110 -2.99 -11.92 0.15
CA ALA A 110 -1.60 -11.50 0.29
C ALA A 110 -1.45 -9.99 0.12
N ASP A 111 -2.11 -9.39 -0.87
CA ASP A 111 -2.05 -7.95 -1.16
C ASP A 111 -2.73 -7.13 -0.07
N MET A 112 -3.90 -7.56 0.42
CA MET A 112 -4.56 -6.95 1.58
C MET A 112 -3.69 -7.03 2.85
N ALA A 113 -3.06 -8.17 3.13
CA ALA A 113 -2.18 -8.33 4.29
C ALA A 113 -0.93 -7.44 4.18
N TRP A 114 -0.36 -7.36 2.99
CA TRP A 114 0.79 -6.50 2.70
C TRP A 114 0.44 -5.02 2.83
N GLY A 115 -0.64 -4.56 2.21
CA GLY A 115 -1.11 -3.19 2.31
C GLY A 115 -1.38 -2.76 3.75
N THR A 116 -2.01 -3.63 4.53
CA THR A 116 -2.23 -3.45 5.98
C THR A 116 -0.90 -3.28 6.72
N PHE A 117 0.04 -4.19 6.49
CA PHE A 117 1.34 -4.18 7.18
C PHE A 117 2.19 -2.96 6.79
N VAL A 118 2.28 -2.64 5.50
CA VAL A 118 3.08 -1.54 4.98
C VAL A 118 2.56 -0.19 5.45
N PHE A 119 1.24 0.03 5.43
CA PHE A 119 0.68 1.25 6.02
C PHE A 119 1.02 1.37 7.50
N GLY A 120 0.96 0.27 8.26
CA GLY A 120 1.41 0.22 9.65
C GLY A 120 2.85 0.67 9.83
N LEU A 121 3.78 0.11 9.05
CA LEU A 121 5.20 0.46 9.09
C LEU A 121 5.46 1.92 8.69
N VAL A 122 4.85 2.38 7.60
CA VAL A 122 5.00 3.76 7.12
C VAL A 122 4.44 4.73 8.14
N GLY A 123 3.32 4.41 8.80
CA GLY A 123 2.77 5.20 9.90
C GLY A 123 3.75 5.36 11.05
N CYS A 124 4.40 4.26 11.48
CA CYS A 124 5.45 4.32 12.50
C CYS A 124 6.64 5.18 12.04
N LEU A 125 7.12 5.02 10.81
CA LEU A 125 8.21 5.85 10.28
C LEU A 125 7.83 7.34 10.25
N VAL A 126 6.61 7.65 9.81
CA VAL A 126 6.09 9.02 9.80
C VAL A 126 6.01 9.59 11.20
N ARG A 127 5.44 8.85 12.16
CA ARG A 127 5.40 9.26 13.56
C ARG A 127 6.78 9.55 14.12
N TRP A 128 7.73 8.65 13.87
CA TRP A 128 9.12 8.83 14.31
C TRP A 128 9.68 10.16 13.81
N VAL A 129 9.59 10.43 12.51
CA VAL A 129 10.13 11.67 11.92
C VAL A 129 9.38 12.93 12.37
N LEU A 130 8.08 12.83 12.67
CA LEU A 130 7.32 13.96 13.19
C LEU A 130 7.76 14.38 14.60
N PHE A 131 8.13 13.43 15.46
CA PHE A 131 8.42 13.68 16.88
C PHE A 131 9.91 13.55 17.28
N ILE A 132 10.80 13.08 16.41
CA ILE A 132 12.25 12.97 16.72
C ILE A 132 12.95 14.32 16.97
N ARG A 133 12.26 15.45 16.78
CA ARG A 133 12.77 16.81 17.04
C ARG A 133 11.78 17.68 17.84
N ALA A 134 10.79 17.06 18.49
CA ALA A 134 9.94 17.75 19.46
C ALA A 134 10.65 17.82 20.83
#